data_AF-A0A8T6MBC6-F1
#
_entry.id   AF-A0A8T6MBC6-F1
#
_cell.length_a   1.000
_cell.length_b   1.000
_cell.length_c   1.000
_cell.angle_alpha   90.00
_cell.angle_beta   90.00
_cell.angle_gamma   90.00
#
_symmetry.space_group_name_H-M   'P 1'
#
loop_
_entity.id
_entity.type
_entity.pdbx_description
1 polymer ?
#
loop_
_entity_poly.entity_id
_entity_poly.type
_entity_poly.pdbx_seq_one_letter_code
_entity_poly.pdbx_strand_id
1 'polypeptide(L)'
;MKARQIYKRRRKGKTYYQKRIKLLLSRLPRLVVRFTNKHIICQIVEYKEKGDLVKATCFDNKNQEGCQKAGVKIGEKAKELGIKKMILDLGLGKNKARVVACARGVLSTDVDLPFSFDESKKEDKDKTKKNEEKPKVKKEQN
;
A
#
# COMPACT_ATOMS: atom_id res chain seq x y z
N MET A 1 -7.12 -40.33 -8.70
CA MET A 1 -7.63 -39.17 -7.93
C MET A 1 -7.60 -37.91 -8.82
N LYS A 2 -8.70 -37.18 -8.97
CA LYS A 2 -8.70 -35.88 -9.68
C LYS A 2 -7.92 -34.86 -8.84
N ALA A 3 -6.84 -34.31 -9.40
CA ALA A 3 -6.08 -33.26 -8.75
C ALA A 3 -6.98 -32.04 -8.50
N ARG A 4 -6.93 -31.49 -7.28
CA ARG A 4 -7.70 -30.29 -6.91
C ARG A 4 -7.33 -29.15 -7.85
N GLN A 5 -8.30 -28.65 -8.63
CA GLN A 5 -8.04 -27.60 -9.62
C GLN A 5 -7.60 -26.30 -8.93
N ILE A 6 -6.33 -25.91 -9.15
CA ILE A 6 -5.78 -24.69 -8.57
C ILE A 6 -6.03 -23.51 -9.51
N TYR A 7 -6.69 -22.47 -9.01
CA TYR A 7 -6.96 -21.23 -9.76
C TYR A 7 -5.67 -20.62 -10.33
N LYS A 8 -5.75 -20.04 -11.55
CA LYS A 8 -4.60 -19.45 -12.28
C LYS A 8 -3.79 -18.46 -11.43
N ARG A 9 -4.44 -17.54 -10.69
CA ARG A 9 -3.72 -16.57 -9.85
C ARG A 9 -3.13 -17.16 -8.58
N ARG A 10 -3.68 -18.27 -8.09
CA ARG A 10 -3.15 -19.03 -6.96
C ARG A 10 -1.89 -19.78 -7.37
N ARG A 11 -1.90 -20.43 -8.55
CA ARG A 11 -0.71 -21.04 -9.16
C ARG A 11 0.43 -20.02 -9.35
N LYS A 12 0.10 -18.81 -9.82
CA LYS A 12 1.07 -17.71 -9.98
C LYS A 12 1.47 -17.01 -8.66
N GLY A 13 0.96 -17.44 -7.50
CA GLY A 13 1.29 -16.82 -6.22
C GLY A 13 0.93 -15.32 -6.12
N LYS A 14 -0.09 -14.83 -6.85
CA LYS A 14 -0.44 -13.39 -6.89
C LYS A 14 -1.57 -13.00 -5.94
N THR A 15 -2.38 -13.96 -5.52
CA THR A 15 -3.62 -13.68 -4.79
C THR A 15 -3.90 -14.74 -3.75
N TYR A 16 -4.23 -14.28 -2.55
CA TYR A 16 -4.75 -15.12 -1.48
C TYR A 16 -6.28 -14.99 -1.47
N TYR A 17 -6.96 -15.96 -2.10
CA TYR A 17 -8.40 -15.90 -2.36
C TYR A 17 -9.25 -15.80 -1.09
N GLN A 18 -8.87 -16.46 0.01
CA GLN A 18 -9.62 -16.40 1.27
C GLN A 18 -9.66 -14.98 1.87
N LYS A 19 -8.53 -14.23 1.84
CA LYS A 19 -8.52 -12.81 2.26
C LYS A 19 -9.33 -11.95 1.30
N ARG A 20 -9.18 -12.18 0.00
CA ARG A 20 -9.90 -11.41 -1.03
C ARG A 20 -11.41 -11.55 -0.88
N ILE A 21 -11.92 -12.76 -0.62
CA ILE A 21 -13.35 -12.99 -0.40
C ILE A 21 -13.84 -12.16 0.79
N LYS A 22 -13.13 -12.18 1.93
CA LYS A 22 -13.48 -11.36 3.11
C LYS A 22 -13.54 -9.87 2.80
N LEU A 23 -12.61 -9.37 1.98
CA LEU A 23 -12.60 -7.97 1.54
C LEU A 23 -13.80 -7.66 0.63
N LEU A 24 -14.13 -8.55 -0.30
CA LEU A 24 -15.24 -8.36 -1.24
C LEU A 24 -16.62 -8.40 -0.56
N LEU A 25 -16.76 -9.10 0.57
CA LEU A 25 -18.00 -9.11 1.35
C LEU A 25 -18.43 -7.71 1.81
N SER A 26 -17.49 -6.80 1.98
CA SER A 26 -17.80 -5.40 2.34
C SER A 26 -18.54 -4.62 1.24
N ARG A 27 -18.47 -5.07 -0.02
CA ARG A 27 -18.95 -4.37 -1.21
C ARG A 27 -18.38 -2.95 -1.42
N LEU A 28 -17.36 -2.57 -0.65
CA LEU A 28 -16.69 -1.28 -0.77
C LEU A 28 -15.56 -1.34 -1.80
N PRO A 29 -15.21 -0.21 -2.44
CA PRO A 29 -14.00 -0.09 -3.23
C PRO A 29 -12.77 -0.47 -2.40
N ARG A 30 -11.84 -1.18 -3.02
CA ARG A 30 -10.61 -1.65 -2.36
C ARG A 30 -9.45 -0.74 -2.70
N LEU A 31 -8.77 -0.25 -1.68
CA LEU A 31 -7.47 0.39 -1.79
C LEU A 31 -6.38 -0.67 -1.86
N VAL A 32 -6.00 -1.05 -3.07
CA VAL A 32 -4.94 -2.03 -3.31
C VAL A 32 -3.58 -1.36 -3.17
N VAL A 33 -2.83 -1.72 -2.12
CA VAL A 33 -1.48 -1.20 -1.87
C VAL A 33 -0.45 -2.29 -2.16
N ARG A 34 0.46 -2.02 -3.10
CA ARG A 34 1.53 -2.93 -3.51
C ARG A 34 2.87 -2.23 -3.49
N PHE A 35 3.92 -3.01 -3.24
CA PHE A 35 5.29 -2.54 -3.25
C PHE A 35 6.06 -3.26 -4.34
N THR A 36 6.87 -2.51 -5.05
CA THR A 36 7.94 -3.03 -5.92
C THR A 36 9.28 -2.82 -5.24
N ASN A 37 10.37 -3.13 -5.95
CA ASN A 37 11.71 -2.90 -5.45
C ASN A 37 12.01 -1.43 -5.16
N LYS A 38 11.34 -0.48 -5.83
CA LYS A 38 11.63 0.96 -5.67
C LYS A 38 10.39 1.80 -5.33
N HIS A 39 9.20 1.32 -5.65
CA HIS A 39 7.98 2.12 -5.64
C HIS A 39 6.87 1.52 -4.80
N ILE A 40 5.96 2.38 -4.37
CA ILE A 40 4.63 2.03 -3.89
C ILE A 40 3.63 2.26 -5.04
N ILE A 41 2.68 1.34 -5.18
CA ILE A 41 1.57 1.42 -6.11
C ILE A 41 0.29 1.37 -5.27
N CYS A 42 -0.53 2.40 -5.38
CA CYS A 42 -1.83 2.50 -4.72
C CYS A 42 -2.92 2.59 -5.78
N GLN A 43 -3.95 1.76 -5.67
CA GLN A 43 -5.04 1.72 -6.64
C GLN A 43 -6.38 1.63 -5.93
N ILE A 44 -7.36 2.37 -6.44
CA ILE A 44 -8.76 2.20 -6.05
C ILE A 44 -9.38 1.22 -7.03
N VAL A 45 -9.84 0.09 -6.51
CA VAL A 45 -10.31 -1.04 -7.32
C VAL A 45 -11.72 -1.43 -6.92
N GLU A 46 -12.62 -1.37 -7.88
CA GLU A 46 -14.00 -1.84 -7.76
C GLU A 46 -14.11 -3.26 -8.37
N TYR A 47 -14.95 -4.11 -7.78
CA TYR A 47 -15.23 -5.43 -8.33
C TYR A 47 -16.36 -5.34 -9.37
N LYS A 48 -16.17 -5.99 -10.52
CA LYS A 48 -17.24 -6.31 -11.49
C LYS A 48 -17.16 -7.80 -11.84
N GLU A 49 -18.25 -8.36 -12.33
CA GLU A 49 -18.35 -9.79 -12.68
C GLU A 49 -17.30 -10.21 -13.73
N LYS A 50 -17.10 -9.38 -14.76
CA LYS A 50 -16.12 -9.62 -15.83
C LYS A 50 -14.66 -9.40 -15.39
N GLY A 51 -14.44 -8.72 -14.26
CA GLY A 51 -13.11 -8.39 -13.76
C GLY A 51 -13.08 -7.19 -12.81
N ASP A 52 -11.93 -6.96 -12.20
CA ASP A 52 -11.71 -5.77 -11.37
C ASP A 52 -11.56 -4.53 -12.26
N LEU A 53 -12.24 -3.44 -11.91
CA LEU A 53 -12.11 -2.14 -12.55
C LEU A 53 -11.25 -1.21 -11.68
N VAL A 54 -10.18 -0.66 -12.25
CA VAL A 54 -9.32 0.30 -11.56
C VAL A 54 -9.88 1.70 -11.82
N LYS A 55 -10.31 2.39 -10.75
CA LYS A 55 -10.86 3.74 -10.82
C LYS A 55 -9.79 4.83 -10.76
N ALA A 56 -8.79 4.62 -9.91
CA ALA A 56 -7.67 5.54 -9.77
C ALA A 56 -6.39 4.76 -9.50
N THR A 57 -5.26 5.30 -9.96
CA THR A 57 -3.91 4.79 -9.67
C THR A 57 -3.00 5.94 -9.23
N CYS A 58 -2.13 5.65 -8.28
CA CYS A 58 -1.03 6.49 -7.87
C CYS A 58 0.24 5.65 -7.72
N PHE A 59 1.38 6.26 -8.04
CA PHE A 59 2.70 5.69 -7.88
C PHE A 59 3.60 6.70 -7.16
N ASP A 60 4.49 6.22 -6.29
CA ASP A 60 5.48 7.06 -5.63
C ASP A 60 6.67 6.20 -5.15
N ASN A 61 7.65 6.79 -4.49
CA ASN A 61 8.78 6.09 -3.91
C ASN A 61 8.38 5.26 -2.68
N LYS A 62 9.04 4.11 -2.47
CA LYS A 62 8.75 3.21 -1.33
C LYS A 62 9.29 3.70 0.02
N ASN A 63 9.91 4.88 0.10
CA ASN A 63 10.31 5.46 1.38
C ASN A 63 9.05 5.89 2.17
N GLN A 64 9.20 6.15 3.47
CA GLN A 64 8.06 6.41 4.35
C GLN A 64 7.25 7.64 3.90
N GLU A 65 7.94 8.73 3.56
CA GLU A 65 7.32 9.94 3.01
C GLU A 65 6.61 9.70 1.68
N GLY A 66 7.23 8.96 0.75
CA GLY A 66 6.61 8.63 -0.54
C GLY A 66 5.35 7.77 -0.37
N CYS A 67 5.34 6.86 0.61
CA CYS A 67 4.14 6.10 0.97
C CYS A 67 3.02 7.01 1.48
N GLN A 68 3.36 7.98 2.35
CA GLN A 68 2.38 8.94 2.86
C GLN A 68 1.85 9.85 1.75
N LYS A 69 2.72 10.39 0.90
CA LYS A 69 2.36 11.20 -0.28
C LYS A 69 1.46 10.43 -1.24
N ALA A 70 1.76 9.15 -1.50
CA ALA A 70 0.90 8.30 -2.31
C ALA A 70 -0.50 8.11 -1.70
N GLY A 71 -0.57 8.03 -0.36
CA GLY A 71 -1.83 7.98 0.39
C GLY A 71 -2.68 9.25 0.23
N VAL A 72 -2.06 10.42 0.34
CA VAL A 72 -2.76 11.71 0.16
C VAL A 72 -3.30 11.82 -1.27
N LYS A 73 -2.44 11.61 -2.28
CA LYS A 73 -2.81 11.70 -3.70
C LYS A 73 -3.96 10.74 -4.07
N ILE A 74 -3.96 9.51 -3.54
CA ILE A 74 -5.03 8.56 -3.84
C ILE A 74 -6.33 8.90 -3.10
N GLY A 75 -6.24 9.51 -1.91
CA GLY A 75 -7.38 10.03 -1.17
C GLY A 75 -8.05 11.21 -1.87
N GLU A 76 -7.27 12.15 -2.40
CA GLU A 76 -7.77 13.26 -3.23
C GLU A 76 -8.51 12.74 -4.47
N LYS A 77 -7.90 11.79 -5.20
CA LYS A 77 -8.55 11.12 -6.33
C LYS A 77 -9.82 10.38 -5.92
N ALA A 78 -9.87 9.81 -4.71
CA ALA A 78 -11.08 9.16 -4.21
C ALA A 78 -12.21 10.18 -4.00
N LYS A 79 -11.89 11.39 -3.50
CA LYS A 79 -12.85 12.49 -3.36
C LYS A 79 -13.40 12.95 -4.71
N GLU A 80 -12.52 13.16 -5.69
CA GLU A 80 -12.91 13.52 -7.07
C GLU A 80 -13.88 12.50 -7.67
N LEU A 81 -13.71 11.22 -7.34
CA LEU A 81 -14.56 10.11 -7.77
C LEU A 81 -15.83 9.93 -6.91
N GLY A 82 -16.04 10.74 -5.87
CA GLY A 82 -17.18 10.64 -4.96
C GLY A 82 -17.13 9.44 -4.01
N ILE A 83 -15.97 8.83 -3.80
CA ILE A 83 -15.80 7.66 -2.94
C ILE A 83 -15.56 8.11 -1.51
N LYS A 84 -16.58 7.96 -0.65
CA LYS A 84 -16.52 8.34 0.77
C LYS A 84 -15.85 7.30 1.67
N LYS A 85 -15.88 6.02 1.28
CA LYS A 85 -15.39 4.90 2.09
C LYS A 85 -14.72 3.84 1.24
N MET A 86 -13.60 3.32 1.68
CA MET A 86 -12.84 2.25 1.01
C MET A 86 -12.23 1.29 2.01
N ILE A 87 -11.80 0.10 1.57
CA ILE A 87 -11.11 -0.89 2.43
C ILE A 87 -9.69 -1.17 1.93
N LEU A 88 -8.76 -1.28 2.85
CA LEU A 88 -7.36 -1.61 2.56
C LEU A 88 -7.17 -3.07 2.09
N ASP A 89 -6.56 -3.25 0.92
CA ASP A 89 -6.17 -4.55 0.33
C ASP A 89 -4.64 -4.62 0.14
N LEU A 90 -3.97 -5.34 1.03
CA LEU A 90 -2.52 -5.55 0.99
C LEU A 90 -2.10 -6.73 0.11
N GLY A 91 -3.07 -7.53 -0.33
CA GLY A 91 -2.85 -8.84 -0.94
C GLY A 91 -1.89 -9.74 -0.15
N LEU A 92 -0.68 -9.89 -0.67
CA LEU A 92 0.39 -10.73 -0.10
C LEU A 92 1.49 -9.92 0.59
N GLY A 93 1.39 -8.58 0.58
CA GLY A 93 2.39 -7.70 1.18
C GLY A 93 2.43 -7.81 2.70
N LYS A 94 3.63 -7.67 3.27
CA LYS A 94 3.89 -7.75 4.72
C LYS A 94 4.44 -6.45 5.34
N ASN A 95 4.65 -5.40 4.54
CA ASN A 95 5.32 -4.17 4.99
C ASN A 95 4.40 -3.27 5.83
N LYS A 96 4.18 -3.64 7.10
CA LYS A 96 3.27 -2.94 8.01
C LYS A 96 3.57 -1.44 8.13
N ALA A 97 4.82 -1.05 8.38
CA ALA A 97 5.18 0.36 8.58
C ALA A 97 4.86 1.27 7.38
N ARG A 98 5.19 0.82 6.16
CA ARG A 98 4.91 1.58 4.93
C ARG A 98 3.42 1.65 4.61
N VAL A 99 2.70 0.57 4.88
CA VAL A 99 1.24 0.53 4.74
C VAL A 99 0.59 1.51 5.71
N VAL A 100 1.05 1.56 6.96
CA VAL A 100 0.56 2.52 7.96
C VAL A 100 0.80 3.96 7.48
N ALA A 101 1.98 4.26 6.94
CA ALA A 101 2.28 5.59 6.39
C ALA A 101 1.32 5.96 5.25
N CYS A 102 1.04 5.03 4.33
CA CYS A 102 0.06 5.24 3.26
C CYS A 102 -1.35 5.42 3.82
N ALA A 103 -1.78 4.60 4.78
CA ALA A 103 -3.10 4.71 5.40
C ALA A 103 -3.28 6.05 6.12
N ARG A 104 -2.26 6.55 6.82
CA ARG A 104 -2.27 7.89 7.42
C ARG A 104 -2.47 9.00 6.38
N GLY A 105 -1.80 8.90 5.23
CA GLY A 105 -2.00 9.86 4.13
C GLY A 105 -3.42 9.82 3.56
N VAL A 106 -4.07 8.66 3.53
CA VAL A 106 -5.48 8.55 3.12
C VAL A 106 -6.39 9.14 4.19
N LEU A 107 -6.16 8.85 5.46
CA LEU A 107 -6.96 9.37 6.58
C LEU A 107 -6.85 10.88 6.76
N SER A 108 -5.78 11.51 6.28
CA SER A 108 -5.70 12.98 6.20
C SER A 108 -6.56 13.58 5.09
N THR A 109 -7.11 12.74 4.20
CA THR A 109 -8.18 13.13 3.29
C THR A 109 -9.50 12.70 3.93
N ASP A 110 -10.58 13.46 3.76
CA ASP A 110 -11.94 13.16 4.28
C ASP A 110 -12.59 11.90 3.65
N VAL A 111 -11.84 10.82 3.56
CA VAL A 111 -12.24 9.52 3.04
C VAL A 111 -12.06 8.50 4.14
N ASP A 112 -13.15 7.81 4.48
CA ASP A 112 -13.15 6.81 5.53
C ASP A 112 -12.40 5.54 5.07
N LEU A 113 -11.38 5.18 5.86
CA LEU A 113 -10.59 3.97 5.69
C LEU A 113 -10.58 3.23 7.03
N PRO A 114 -11.41 2.18 7.23
CA PRO A 114 -11.44 1.43 8.46
C PRO A 114 -10.11 0.70 8.62
N PHE A 115 -9.27 1.25 9.49
CA PHE A 115 -7.91 0.82 9.74
C PHE A 115 -7.60 0.99 11.22
N SER A 116 -7.39 -0.11 11.93
CA SER A 116 -6.88 -0.08 13.30
C SER A 116 -5.39 -0.39 13.28
N PHE A 117 -4.59 0.50 13.87
CA PHE A 117 -3.19 0.25 14.15
C PHE A 117 -2.86 0.72 15.55
N ASP A 118 -2.17 -0.15 16.29
CA ASP A 118 -1.73 0.11 17.64
C ASP A 118 -0.55 1.10 17.59
N GLU A 119 -0.81 2.34 18.00
CA GLU A 119 0.15 3.45 17.92
C GLU A 119 1.33 3.31 18.90
N SER A 120 1.25 2.38 19.86
CA SER A 120 2.23 2.15 20.93
C SER A 120 3.63 1.71 20.46
N LYS A 121 3.83 1.47 19.16
CA LYS A 121 5.11 0.98 18.59
C LYS A 121 5.93 2.06 17.87
N LYS A 122 5.76 3.34 18.24
CA LYS A 122 6.37 4.49 17.54
C LYS A 122 7.84 4.77 17.89
N GLU A 123 8.36 4.29 19.01
CA GLU A 123 9.72 4.64 19.43
C GLU A 123 10.68 3.48 19.17
N ASP A 124 11.60 3.65 18.22
CA ASP A 124 12.92 2.98 18.22
C ASP A 124 13.79 3.28 16.99
N LYS A 125 13.33 4.08 16.00
CA LYS A 125 14.09 4.27 14.74
C LYS A 125 14.65 5.66 14.45
N ASP A 126 14.43 6.64 15.33
CA ASP A 126 14.97 8.00 15.14
C ASP A 126 16.31 8.26 15.87
N LYS A 127 16.91 7.27 16.55
CA LYS A 127 18.20 7.44 17.25
C LYS A 127 19.46 7.18 16.39
N THR A 128 19.36 6.82 15.11
CA THR A 128 20.52 6.44 14.27
C THR A 128 20.78 7.37 13.08
N LYS A 129 20.52 8.69 13.23
CA LYS A 129 20.86 9.70 12.20
C LYS A 129 21.64 10.91 12.74
N LYS A 130 22.44 10.72 13.78
CA LYS A 130 23.60 11.57 14.04
C LYS A 130 24.82 10.64 14.02
N ASN A 131 25.81 10.96 13.19
CA ASN A 131 27.08 10.24 12.94
C ASN A 131 27.13 9.46 11.61
N GLU A 132 26.95 10.16 10.49
CA GLU A 132 27.64 9.83 9.23
C GLU A 132 28.36 11.10 8.75
N GLU A 133 29.45 11.46 9.42
CA GLU A 133 30.47 12.29 8.79
C GLU A 133 31.05 11.50 7.62
N LYS A 134 30.77 11.96 6.40
CA LYS A 134 31.36 11.39 5.19
C LYS A 134 32.90 11.53 5.27
N PRO A 135 33.69 10.47 5.07
CA PRO A 135 35.14 10.62 4.94
C PRO A 135 35.45 11.42 3.66
N LYS A 136 36.17 12.54 3.83
CA LYS A 136 36.70 13.34 2.72
C LYS A 136 37.67 12.47 1.91
N VAL A 137 37.35 12.23 0.65
CA VAL A 137 38.26 11.62 -0.33
C VAL A 137 39.48 12.53 -0.46
N LYS A 138 40.65 12.05 -0.01
CA LYS A 138 41.94 12.72 -0.28
C LYS A 138 42.20 12.63 -1.78
N LYS A 139 42.38 13.78 -2.43
CA LYS A 139 42.87 13.85 -3.81
C LYS A 139 44.32 13.37 -3.81
N GLU A 140 44.61 12.29 -4.53
CA GLU A 140 45.97 11.92 -4.88
C GLU A 140 46.49 12.92 -5.91
N GLN A 141 47.56 13.62 -5.57
CA GLN A 141 48.44 14.30 -6.51
C GLN A 141 49.58 13.32 -6.78
N ASN A 142 49.74 12.93 -8.05
CA ASN A 142 50.99 12.47 -8.65
C ASN A 142 50.97 12.93 -10.11
#